data_AF-A0A9E4UMC8-F1
#
_entry.id   AF-A0A9E4UMC8-F1
#
_cell.length_a   1.000
_cell.length_b   1.000
_cell.length_c   1.000
_cell.angle_alpha   90.00
_cell.angle_beta   90.00
_cell.angle_gamma   90.00
#
_symmetry.space_group_name_H-M   'P 1'
#
loop_
_entity.id
_entity.type
_entity.pdbx_description
1 polymer ?
#
loop_
_entity_poly.entity_id
_entity_poly.type
_entity_poly.pdbx_seq_one_letter_code
_entity_poly.pdbx_strand_id
1 'polypeptide(L)'
;MATQVAPKVDILRKEIQEKYTEVASNPELTFHFHHGLPLAKILEYPEQLLDGLPDEAVESFAGVGNPFSVGEIATGETVLDIGSGCGFDCMIAAKLVGPAGKVIGVDMTDAMLQRSRKTAKNLGLTQLEFKKGYAEELPAPDGSVDVVISNGVINLTPDKYAVFNEVFRVLKPGGRLYLADIVVYKQVPDEAKKNVDLWTA
;
A
#
# COMPACT_ATOMS: atom_id res chain seq x y z
N MET A 1 -25.55 19.16 17.60
CA MET A 1 -24.67 18.88 18.75
C MET A 1 -23.27 18.66 18.20
N ALA A 2 -22.25 19.19 18.88
CA ALA A 2 -20.94 19.50 18.33
C ALA A 2 -20.18 18.28 17.77
N THR A 3 -19.83 18.34 16.49
CA THR A 3 -18.78 17.54 15.86
C THR A 3 -17.43 17.91 16.48
N GLN A 4 -16.83 17.00 17.25
CA GLN A 4 -15.43 17.15 17.68
C GLN A 4 -14.60 15.91 17.35
N VAL A 5 -14.05 16.03 16.13
CA VAL A 5 -12.72 15.72 15.59
C VAL A 5 -12.05 14.41 16.04
N ALA A 6 -11.80 13.56 15.03
CA ALA A 6 -10.67 12.63 14.99
C ALA A 6 -9.37 13.32 15.46
N PRO A 7 -8.29 12.58 15.83
CA PRO A 7 -6.99 13.21 16.02
C PRO A 7 -6.70 14.19 14.87
N LYS A 8 -6.12 15.37 15.18
CA LYS A 8 -5.76 16.34 14.13
C LYS A 8 -4.99 15.57 13.07
N VAL A 9 -5.45 15.64 11.82
CA VAL A 9 -4.95 14.80 10.70
C VAL A 9 -3.42 14.76 10.65
N ASP A 10 -2.76 15.88 10.93
CA ASP A 10 -1.31 15.98 10.96
C ASP A 10 -0.64 15.11 12.04
N ILE A 11 -1.26 14.99 13.23
CA ILE A 11 -0.76 14.15 14.33
C ILE A 11 -0.88 12.67 13.94
N LEU A 12 -2.05 12.27 13.44
CA LEU A 12 -2.28 10.90 12.98
C LEU A 12 -1.29 10.51 11.87
N ARG A 13 -1.11 11.36 10.86
CA ARG A 13 -0.16 11.14 9.77
C ARG A 13 1.27 11.00 10.29
N LYS A 14 1.67 11.87 11.21
CA LYS A 14 3.02 11.83 11.80
C LYS A 14 3.27 10.53 12.56
N GLU A 15 2.34 10.11 13.41
CA GLU A 15 2.50 8.88 14.21
C GLU A 15 2.53 7.63 13.31
N ILE A 16 1.69 7.57 12.27
CA ILE A 16 1.74 6.51 11.26
C ILE A 16 3.11 6.52 10.56
N GLN A 17 3.58 7.68 10.09
CA GLN A 17 4.88 7.81 9.42
C GLN A 17 6.04 7.37 10.33
N GLU A 18 6.03 7.73 11.60
CA GLU A 18 7.07 7.35 12.57
C GLU A 18 7.09 5.82 12.74
N LYS A 19 5.92 5.19 12.94
CA LYS A 19 5.83 3.73 13.10
C LYS A 19 6.28 2.97 11.85
N TYR A 20 5.85 3.37 10.66
CA TYR A 20 6.30 2.70 9.44
C TYR A 20 7.78 3.02 9.12
N THR A 21 8.29 4.19 9.50
CA THR A 21 9.74 4.45 9.42
C THR A 21 10.54 3.47 10.27
N GLU A 22 10.04 3.10 11.45
CA GLU A 22 10.68 2.10 12.32
C GLU A 22 10.68 0.70 11.68
N VAL A 23 9.55 0.26 11.09
CA VAL A 23 9.45 -1.00 10.33
C VAL A 23 10.42 -1.04 9.14
N ALA A 24 10.56 0.10 8.45
CA ALA A 24 11.50 0.23 7.34
C ALA A 24 12.96 0.29 7.81
N SER A 25 13.23 0.73 9.04
CA SER A 25 14.61 0.91 9.51
C SER A 25 15.14 -0.29 10.27
N ASN A 26 14.26 -1.05 10.93
CA ASN A 26 14.59 -2.18 11.79
C ASN A 26 13.61 -3.35 11.52
N PRO A 27 13.60 -3.93 10.31
CA PRO A 27 12.67 -5.00 9.94
C PRO A 27 12.81 -6.27 10.79
N GLU A 28 13.93 -6.45 11.49
CA GLU A 28 14.20 -7.57 12.38
C GLU A 28 13.50 -7.50 13.75
N LEU A 29 12.90 -6.35 14.10
CA LEU A 29 12.22 -6.16 15.38
C LEU A 29 10.85 -6.85 15.40
N THR A 30 10.40 -7.20 16.61
CA THR A 30 9.04 -7.73 16.80
C THR A 30 8.03 -6.58 16.84
N PHE A 31 7.12 -6.56 15.87
CA PHE A 31 5.98 -5.65 15.83
C PHE A 31 4.70 -6.37 16.30
N HIS A 32 3.65 -5.60 16.61
CA HIS A 32 2.35 -6.16 17.03
C HIS A 32 1.61 -6.89 15.89
N PHE A 33 2.09 -6.78 14.66
CA PHE A 33 1.59 -7.47 13.47
C PHE A 33 2.66 -8.38 12.87
N HIS A 34 2.19 -9.42 12.17
CA HIS A 34 3.04 -10.27 11.33
C HIS A 34 3.62 -9.44 10.17
N HIS A 35 4.82 -9.76 9.72
CA HIS A 35 5.45 -9.12 8.57
C HIS A 35 6.34 -10.10 7.80
N GLY A 36 6.84 -9.69 6.65
CA GLY A 36 7.83 -10.47 5.91
C GLY A 36 7.25 -11.62 5.07
N LEU A 37 8.14 -12.50 4.61
CA LEU A 37 7.80 -13.67 3.81
C LEU A 37 6.84 -14.65 4.52
N PRO A 38 6.95 -14.90 5.85
CA PRO A 38 5.98 -15.72 6.56
C PRO A 38 4.55 -15.19 6.43
N LEU A 39 4.38 -13.86 6.53
CA LEU A 39 3.08 -13.23 6.34
C LEU A 39 2.57 -13.42 4.91
N ALA A 40 3.39 -13.17 3.89
CA ALA A 40 2.97 -13.34 2.50
C ALA A 40 2.44 -14.76 2.20
N LYS A 41 3.03 -15.79 2.82
CA LYS A 41 2.55 -17.17 2.73
C LYS A 41 1.21 -17.38 3.43
N ILE A 42 1.02 -16.79 4.62
CA ILE A 42 -0.26 -16.82 5.35
C ILE A 42 -1.37 -16.14 4.54
N LEU A 43 -1.05 -15.07 3.83
CA LEU A 43 -1.97 -14.33 2.97
C LEU A 43 -2.13 -14.96 1.58
N GLU A 44 -1.65 -16.19 1.39
CA GLU A 44 -1.87 -17.00 0.18
C GLU A 44 -1.35 -16.32 -1.10
N TYR A 45 -0.22 -15.61 -1.02
CA TYR A 45 0.48 -15.18 -2.24
C TYR A 45 1.02 -16.39 -3.00
N PRO A 46 0.77 -16.49 -4.32
CA PRO A 46 1.30 -17.58 -5.14
C PRO A 46 2.83 -17.65 -5.07
N GLU A 47 3.39 -18.84 -4.83
CA GLU A 47 4.84 -19.04 -4.69
C GLU A 47 5.63 -18.50 -5.90
N GLN A 48 5.07 -18.66 -7.10
CA GLN A 48 5.69 -18.20 -8.36
C GLN A 48 5.86 -16.67 -8.39
N LEU A 49 5.01 -15.91 -7.68
CA LEU A 49 5.13 -14.46 -7.58
C LEU A 49 6.17 -14.04 -6.52
N LEU A 50 6.40 -14.89 -5.51
CA LEU A 50 7.41 -14.67 -4.47
C LEU A 50 8.82 -15.01 -4.96
N ASP A 51 8.95 -15.97 -5.87
CA ASP A 51 10.24 -16.45 -6.36
C ASP A 51 11.12 -15.33 -6.95
N GLY A 52 12.35 -15.21 -6.47
CA GLY A 52 13.32 -14.22 -6.96
C GLY A 52 13.06 -12.78 -6.49
N LEU A 53 12.11 -12.56 -5.57
CA LEU A 53 12.08 -11.30 -4.82
C LEU A 53 13.24 -11.29 -3.81
N PRO A 54 14.01 -10.19 -3.73
CA PRO A 54 15.09 -10.07 -2.76
C PRO A 54 14.49 -9.87 -1.36
N ASP A 55 15.18 -10.32 -0.33
CA ASP A 55 14.71 -10.23 1.07
C ASP A 55 14.31 -8.78 1.42
N GLU A 56 15.07 -7.79 0.93
CA GLU A 56 14.80 -6.38 1.22
C GLU A 56 13.45 -5.87 0.68
N ALA A 57 12.87 -6.55 -0.32
CA ALA A 57 11.53 -6.25 -0.84
C ALA A 57 10.43 -6.79 0.07
N VAL A 58 10.70 -7.89 0.79
CA VAL A 58 9.69 -8.68 1.49
C VAL A 58 9.73 -8.43 2.99
N GLU A 59 10.90 -8.28 3.60
CA GLU A 59 11.09 -8.21 5.06
C GLU A 59 10.20 -7.16 5.76
N SER A 60 10.02 -5.98 5.16
CA SER A 60 9.18 -4.92 5.72
C SER A 60 7.71 -4.98 5.28
N PHE A 61 7.28 -6.05 4.59
CA PHE A 61 5.90 -6.20 4.15
C PHE A 61 4.97 -6.39 5.34
N ALA A 62 3.95 -5.53 5.44
CA ALA A 62 2.97 -5.51 6.53
C ALA A 62 1.54 -5.32 5.98
N GLY A 63 1.19 -6.07 4.93
CA GLY A 63 -0.17 -6.10 4.38
C GLY A 63 -1.15 -6.89 5.26
N VAL A 64 -2.43 -6.82 4.91
CA VAL A 64 -3.52 -7.52 5.64
C VAL A 64 -4.25 -8.55 4.79
N GLY A 65 -3.98 -8.58 3.47
CA GLY A 65 -4.50 -9.57 2.54
C GLY A 65 -3.65 -9.66 1.27
N ASN A 66 -4.19 -10.29 0.23
CA ASN A 66 -3.58 -10.41 -1.08
C ASN A 66 -4.49 -9.73 -2.13
N PRO A 67 -4.19 -8.49 -2.58
CA PRO A 67 -5.03 -7.79 -3.55
C PRO A 67 -5.03 -8.48 -4.92
N PHE A 68 -4.03 -9.29 -5.26
CA PHE A 68 -3.97 -10.01 -6.54
C PHE A 68 -4.92 -11.20 -6.61
N SER A 69 -5.53 -11.61 -5.47
CA SER A 69 -6.56 -12.65 -5.45
C SER A 69 -7.91 -12.16 -6.01
N VAL A 70 -8.11 -10.84 -6.11
CA VAL A 70 -9.39 -10.23 -6.53
C VAL A 70 -9.62 -10.38 -8.04
N GLY A 71 -8.56 -10.35 -8.83
CA GLY A 71 -8.66 -10.46 -10.28
C GLY A 71 -7.31 -10.39 -10.97
N GLU A 72 -7.32 -10.62 -12.28
CA GLU A 72 -6.10 -10.65 -13.08
C GLU A 72 -5.55 -9.25 -13.38
N ILE A 73 -4.23 -9.16 -13.51
CA ILE A 73 -3.52 -8.01 -14.07
C ILE A 73 -2.89 -8.48 -15.37
N ALA A 74 -3.22 -7.81 -16.47
CA ALA A 74 -2.75 -8.20 -17.79
C ALA A 74 -1.39 -7.56 -18.11
N THR A 75 -0.61 -8.24 -18.95
CA THR A 75 0.65 -7.70 -19.49
C THR A 75 0.39 -6.39 -20.22
N GLY A 76 1.23 -5.37 -19.98
CA GLY A 76 1.10 -4.05 -20.58
C GLY A 76 0.20 -3.07 -19.82
N GLU A 77 -0.51 -3.52 -18.78
CA GLU A 77 -1.35 -2.62 -17.98
C GLU A 77 -0.54 -1.66 -17.10
N THR A 78 -1.19 -0.56 -16.73
CA THR A 78 -0.71 0.40 -15.73
C THR A 78 -1.36 0.12 -14.39
N VAL A 79 -0.54 -0.17 -13.38
CA VAL A 79 -0.97 -0.43 -11.99
C VAL A 79 -0.54 0.72 -11.09
N LEU A 80 -1.41 1.14 -10.17
CA LEU A 80 -1.06 2.08 -9.10
C LEU A 80 -1.28 1.41 -7.74
N ASP A 81 -0.28 1.47 -6.86
CA ASP A 81 -0.31 0.90 -5.53
C ASP A 81 -0.36 2.01 -4.46
N ILE A 82 -1.44 2.04 -3.68
CA ILE A 82 -1.68 3.04 -2.64
C ILE A 82 -1.11 2.54 -1.31
N GLY A 83 -0.13 3.29 -0.79
CA GLY A 83 0.64 2.94 0.40
C GLY A 83 1.60 1.80 0.13
N SER A 84 2.40 1.95 -0.93
CA SER A 84 3.26 0.88 -1.47
C SER A 84 4.36 0.39 -0.52
N GLY A 85 4.65 1.13 0.55
CA GLY A 85 5.69 0.78 1.52
C GLY A 85 7.05 0.57 0.87
N CYS A 86 7.75 -0.49 1.29
CA CYS A 86 9.01 -0.93 0.69
C CYS A 86 8.85 -1.54 -0.72
N GLY A 87 7.62 -1.60 -1.25
CA GLY A 87 7.33 -1.93 -2.64
C GLY A 87 7.04 -3.40 -2.92
N PHE A 88 6.71 -4.22 -1.92
CA PHE A 88 6.44 -5.66 -2.10
C PHE A 88 5.38 -5.93 -3.18
N ASP A 89 4.18 -5.36 -3.02
CA ASP A 89 3.08 -5.52 -3.97
C ASP A 89 3.42 -4.88 -5.32
N CYS A 90 4.14 -3.75 -5.33
CA CYS A 90 4.68 -3.15 -6.55
C CYS A 90 5.61 -4.09 -7.34
N MET A 91 6.50 -4.83 -6.67
CA MET A 91 7.40 -5.78 -7.35
C MET A 91 6.62 -6.94 -7.97
N ILE A 92 5.58 -7.41 -7.30
CA ILE A 92 4.69 -8.44 -7.83
C ILE A 92 3.92 -7.91 -9.04
N ALA A 93 3.32 -6.73 -8.92
CA ALA A 93 2.66 -6.06 -10.04
C ALA A 93 3.62 -5.87 -11.23
N ALA A 94 4.88 -5.52 -10.97
CA ALA A 94 5.90 -5.32 -12.01
C ALA A 94 6.22 -6.61 -12.78
N LYS A 95 6.14 -7.79 -12.13
CA LYS A 95 6.24 -9.09 -12.80
C LYS A 95 5.01 -9.37 -13.67
N LEU A 96 3.81 -9.09 -13.17
CA LEU A 96 2.54 -9.37 -13.85
C LEU A 96 2.36 -8.52 -15.12
N VAL A 97 2.61 -7.20 -15.02
CA VAL A 97 2.46 -6.29 -16.16
C VAL A 97 3.59 -6.44 -17.19
N GLY A 98 4.72 -7.01 -16.80
CA GLY A 98 5.90 -7.18 -17.65
C GLY A 98 6.56 -5.85 -18.06
N PRO A 99 7.61 -5.90 -18.90
CA PRO A 99 8.43 -4.73 -19.25
C PRO A 99 7.70 -3.68 -20.10
N ALA A 100 6.58 -4.04 -20.74
CA ALA A 100 5.76 -3.13 -21.53
C ALA A 100 4.68 -2.42 -20.70
N GLY A 101 4.42 -2.88 -19.48
CA GLY A 101 3.47 -2.27 -18.57
C GLY A 101 4.08 -1.14 -17.76
N LYS A 102 3.36 -0.71 -16.72
CA LYS A 102 3.80 0.34 -15.81
C LYS A 102 3.29 0.09 -14.40
N VAL A 103 4.12 0.36 -13.39
CA VAL A 103 3.70 0.31 -11.99
C VAL A 103 4.08 1.61 -11.29
N ILE A 104 3.14 2.18 -10.54
CA ILE A 104 3.31 3.42 -9.78
C ILE A 104 3.05 3.11 -8.30
N GLY A 105 4.10 3.02 -7.50
CA GLY A 105 3.96 2.96 -6.04
C GLY A 105 3.82 4.35 -5.43
N VAL A 106 2.82 4.56 -4.58
CA VAL A 106 2.61 5.82 -3.86
C VAL A 106 2.75 5.57 -2.37
N ASP A 107 3.64 6.30 -1.70
CA ASP A 107 3.76 6.25 -0.24
C ASP A 107 4.08 7.65 0.31
N MET A 108 3.68 7.92 1.54
CA MET A 108 3.96 9.19 2.20
C MET A 108 5.33 9.22 2.91
N THR A 109 5.92 8.05 3.16
CA THR A 109 7.07 7.85 4.04
C THR A 109 8.39 7.81 3.25
N ASP A 110 9.30 8.76 3.51
CA ASP A 110 10.56 8.85 2.77
C ASP A 110 11.44 7.61 2.92
N ALA A 111 11.49 7.02 4.12
CA ALA A 111 12.27 5.81 4.38
C ALA A 111 11.81 4.60 3.55
N MET A 112 10.48 4.41 3.45
CA MET A 112 9.86 3.39 2.60
C MET A 112 10.22 3.60 1.13
N LEU A 113 10.04 4.83 0.63
CA LEU A 113 10.36 5.18 -0.76
C LEU A 113 11.85 5.03 -1.08
N GLN A 114 12.73 5.32 -0.13
CA GLN A 114 14.17 5.14 -0.32
C GLN A 114 14.52 3.66 -0.50
N ARG A 115 13.96 2.78 0.34
CA ARG A 115 14.15 1.33 0.22
C ARG A 115 13.57 0.79 -1.09
N SER A 116 12.32 1.14 -1.39
CA SER A 116 11.63 0.62 -2.58
C SER A 116 12.32 1.02 -3.89
N ARG A 117 12.77 2.28 -4.00
CA ARG A 117 13.55 2.78 -5.15
C ARG A 117 14.90 2.07 -5.27
N LYS A 118 15.60 1.82 -4.16
CA LYS A 118 16.87 1.07 -4.16
C LYS A 118 16.66 -0.35 -4.67
N THR A 119 15.62 -1.02 -4.17
CA THR A 119 15.28 -2.39 -4.59
C THR A 119 14.90 -2.46 -6.07
N ALA A 120 14.05 -1.56 -6.56
CA ALA A 120 13.67 -1.52 -7.98
C ALA A 120 14.88 -1.30 -8.90
N LYS A 121 15.81 -0.42 -8.49
CA LYS A 121 17.05 -0.19 -9.22
C LYS A 121 17.94 -1.44 -9.25
N ASN A 122 18.09 -2.12 -8.11
CA ASN A 122 18.91 -3.34 -8.01
C ASN A 122 18.35 -4.48 -8.87
N LEU A 123 17.03 -4.57 -8.99
CA LEU A 123 16.34 -5.55 -9.84
C LEU A 123 16.24 -5.13 -11.32
N GLY A 124 16.65 -3.91 -11.66
CA GLY A 124 16.58 -3.39 -13.04
C GLY A 124 15.14 -3.17 -13.54
N LEU A 125 14.17 -2.97 -12.64
CA LEU A 125 12.76 -2.80 -12.98
C LEU A 125 12.49 -1.36 -13.42
N THR A 126 12.66 -1.10 -14.72
CA THR A 126 12.51 0.25 -15.31
C THR A 126 11.06 0.69 -15.47
N GLN A 127 10.12 -0.25 -15.49
CA GLN A 127 8.68 0.01 -15.56
C GLN A 127 8.05 0.43 -14.23
N LEU A 128 8.81 0.35 -13.14
CA LEU A 128 8.35 0.64 -11.78
C LEU A 128 8.86 2.01 -11.32
N GLU A 129 7.94 2.92 -10.98
CA GLU A 129 8.25 4.21 -10.38
C GLU A 129 7.61 4.37 -8.99
N PHE A 130 8.29 5.06 -8.08
CA PHE A 130 7.80 5.35 -6.74
C PHE A 130 7.67 6.86 -6.51
N LYS A 131 6.47 7.31 -6.16
CA LYS A 131 6.12 8.72 -5.94
C LYS A 131 5.77 8.96 -4.49
N LYS A 132 6.21 10.12 -3.98
CA LYS A 132 5.75 10.61 -2.68
C LYS A 132 4.37 11.22 -2.85
N GLY A 133 3.41 10.83 -2.01
CA GLY A 133 2.05 11.34 -2.07
C GLY A 133 1.17 10.79 -0.95
N TYR A 134 -0.05 11.29 -0.89
CA TYR A 134 -1.08 10.83 0.03
C TYR A 134 -2.13 10.03 -0.74
N ALA A 135 -2.85 9.14 -0.06
CA ALA A 135 -3.93 8.38 -0.68
C ALA A 135 -5.11 9.28 -1.09
N GLU A 136 -5.26 10.41 -0.40
CA GLU A 136 -6.27 11.44 -0.65
C GLU A 136 -5.90 12.42 -1.78
N GLU A 137 -4.68 12.32 -2.33
CA GLU A 137 -4.20 13.16 -3.44
C GLU A 137 -3.15 12.37 -4.25
N LEU A 138 -3.63 11.49 -5.13
CA LEU A 138 -2.80 10.55 -5.88
C LEU A 138 -2.01 11.28 -6.98
N PRO A 139 -0.67 11.12 -7.04
CA PRO A 139 0.19 11.77 -8.04
C PRO A 139 0.15 11.06 -9.41
N ALA A 140 -1.05 10.88 -9.95
CA ALA A 140 -1.34 10.29 -11.25
C ALA A 140 -2.42 11.09 -12.01
N PRO A 141 -2.35 11.19 -13.35
CA PRO A 141 -3.38 11.85 -14.14
C PRO A 141 -4.73 11.13 -14.11
N ASP A 142 -5.79 11.86 -14.41
CA ASP A 142 -7.13 11.32 -14.58
C ASP A 142 -7.15 10.25 -15.67
N GLY A 143 -7.90 9.15 -15.45
CA GLY A 143 -8.10 8.11 -16.47
C GLY A 143 -6.81 7.49 -17.01
N SER A 144 -5.77 7.36 -16.18
CA SER A 144 -4.44 6.91 -16.61
C SER A 144 -4.06 5.50 -16.14
N VAL A 145 -4.79 4.93 -15.18
CA VAL A 145 -4.48 3.66 -14.52
C VAL A 145 -5.50 2.59 -14.90
N ASP A 146 -5.05 1.38 -15.19
CA ASP A 146 -5.93 0.22 -15.47
C ASP A 146 -6.38 -0.46 -14.18
N VAL A 147 -5.45 -0.63 -13.22
CA VAL A 147 -5.72 -1.27 -11.93
C VAL A 147 -5.13 -0.45 -10.79
N VAL A 148 -5.95 -0.11 -9.80
CA VAL A 148 -5.48 0.40 -8.51
C VAL A 148 -5.47 -0.74 -7.51
N ILE A 149 -4.38 -0.89 -6.76
CA ILE A 149 -4.26 -1.83 -5.65
C ILE A 149 -4.06 -1.08 -4.33
N SER A 150 -4.54 -1.67 -3.24
CA SER A 150 -4.22 -1.21 -1.89
C SER A 150 -4.34 -2.37 -0.90
N ASN A 151 -3.42 -2.42 0.07
CA ASN A 151 -3.31 -3.52 1.04
C ASN A 151 -3.11 -2.97 2.47
N GLY A 152 -4.20 -2.85 3.22
CA GLY A 152 -4.17 -2.41 4.63
C GLY A 152 -3.96 -0.91 4.85
N VAL A 153 -4.11 -0.08 3.82
CA VAL A 153 -3.75 1.35 3.87
C VAL A 153 -4.97 2.26 4.04
N ILE A 154 -6.11 1.94 3.42
CA ILE A 154 -7.28 2.83 3.41
C ILE A 154 -7.82 3.03 4.83
N ASN A 155 -7.76 2.02 5.68
CA ASN A 155 -8.11 2.15 7.09
C ASN A 155 -7.30 3.21 7.86
N LEU A 156 -6.05 3.44 7.46
CA LEU A 156 -5.14 4.44 8.04
C LEU A 156 -5.44 5.87 7.58
N THR A 157 -6.33 6.03 6.60
CA THR A 157 -6.67 7.34 6.05
C THR A 157 -7.82 8.00 6.83
N PRO A 158 -7.71 9.30 7.15
CA PRO A 158 -8.74 10.04 7.87
C PRO A 158 -9.97 10.30 7.00
N ASP A 159 -9.79 10.57 5.71
CA ASP A 159 -10.86 10.81 4.74
C ASP A 159 -10.90 9.72 3.67
N LYS A 160 -11.61 8.63 3.98
CA LYS A 160 -11.79 7.50 3.06
C LYS A 160 -12.56 7.90 1.80
N TYR A 161 -13.47 8.89 1.87
CA TYR A 161 -14.22 9.34 0.70
C TYR A 161 -13.30 10.05 -0.29
N ALA A 162 -12.38 10.89 0.19
CA ALA A 162 -11.36 11.50 -0.65
C ALA A 162 -10.49 10.43 -1.35
N VAL A 163 -10.07 9.38 -0.64
CA VAL A 163 -9.33 8.26 -1.23
C VAL A 163 -10.11 7.61 -2.37
N PHE A 164 -11.37 7.22 -2.14
CA PHE A 164 -12.16 6.56 -3.18
C PHE A 164 -12.47 7.48 -4.37
N ASN A 165 -12.62 8.79 -4.14
CA ASN A 165 -12.74 9.77 -5.22
C ASN A 165 -11.46 9.84 -6.08
N GLU A 166 -10.29 9.82 -5.45
CA GLU A 166 -9.01 9.80 -6.16
C GLU A 166 -8.80 8.49 -6.92
N VAL A 167 -9.15 7.34 -6.31
CA VAL A 167 -9.15 6.04 -7.00
C VAL A 167 -10.02 6.10 -8.25
N PHE A 168 -11.24 6.61 -8.13
CA PHE A 168 -12.15 6.75 -9.27
C PHE A 168 -11.58 7.70 -10.34
N ARG A 169 -10.97 8.82 -9.94
CA ARG A 169 -10.37 9.80 -10.84
C ARG A 169 -9.25 9.21 -11.68
N VAL A 170 -8.32 8.48 -11.06
CA VAL A 170 -7.12 7.95 -11.76
C VAL A 170 -7.44 6.74 -12.64
N LEU A 171 -8.50 6.00 -12.34
CA LEU A 171 -8.90 4.83 -13.13
C LEU A 171 -9.43 5.22 -14.51
N LYS A 172 -8.95 4.52 -15.54
CA LYS A 172 -9.55 4.53 -16.88
C LYS A 172 -11.01 4.05 -16.82
N PRO A 173 -11.86 4.42 -17.80
CA PRO A 173 -13.14 3.73 -17.99
C PRO A 173 -12.93 2.22 -18.10
N GLY A 174 -13.60 1.43 -17.25
CA GLY A 174 -13.40 -0.02 -17.16
C GLY A 174 -12.21 -0.47 -16.31
N GLY A 175 -11.49 0.48 -15.70
CA GLY A 175 -10.44 0.21 -14.73
C GLY A 175 -11.00 -0.40 -13.44
N ARG A 176 -10.11 -1.02 -12.65
CA ARG A 176 -10.48 -1.90 -11.54
C ARG A 176 -9.76 -1.50 -10.25
N LEU A 177 -10.44 -1.63 -9.12
CA LEU A 177 -9.83 -1.51 -7.79
C LEU A 177 -9.72 -2.89 -7.16
N TYR A 178 -8.52 -3.30 -6.80
CA TYR A 178 -8.26 -4.50 -6.00
C TYR A 178 -7.84 -4.09 -4.59
N LEU A 179 -8.73 -4.30 -3.63
CA LEU A 179 -8.57 -3.84 -2.25
C LEU A 179 -8.53 -5.03 -1.29
N ALA A 180 -7.48 -5.09 -0.48
CA ALA A 180 -7.42 -5.90 0.72
C ALA A 180 -7.37 -4.97 1.93
N ASP A 181 -8.38 -5.01 2.80
CA ASP A 181 -8.40 -4.23 4.03
C ASP A 181 -9.20 -4.94 5.14
N ILE A 182 -8.98 -4.53 6.39
CA ILE A 182 -9.70 -5.05 7.55
C ILE A 182 -11.08 -4.41 7.61
N VAL A 183 -12.12 -5.23 7.80
CA VAL A 183 -13.49 -4.75 8.01
C VAL A 183 -13.99 -5.16 9.39
N VAL A 184 -14.80 -4.30 10.00
CA VAL A 184 -15.40 -4.56 11.31
C VAL A 184 -16.88 -4.88 11.14
N TYR A 185 -17.36 -5.87 11.89
CA TYR A 185 -18.78 -6.23 11.89
C TYR A 185 -19.66 -5.22 12.66
N LYS A 186 -19.07 -4.49 13.60
CA LYS A 186 -19.73 -3.45 14.39
C LYS A 186 -18.98 -2.14 14.24
N GLN A 187 -19.70 -1.02 14.37
CA GLN A 187 -19.11 0.30 14.35
C GLN A 187 -18.04 0.42 15.45
N VAL A 188 -16.85 0.88 15.08
CA VAL A 188 -15.78 1.18 16.03
C VAL A 188 -16.25 2.33 16.94
N PRO A 189 -16.18 2.19 18.28
CA PRO A 189 -16.49 3.27 19.21
C PRO A 189 -15.63 4.51 18.95
N ASP A 190 -16.19 5.70 19.20
CA ASP A 190 -15.48 6.96 18.90
C ASP A 190 -14.25 7.17 19.77
N GLU A 191 -14.24 6.61 20.98
CA GLU A 191 -13.08 6.59 21.87
C GLU A 191 -11.93 5.78 21.27
N ALA A 192 -12.23 4.64 20.63
CA ALA A 192 -11.21 3.81 19.99
C ALA A 192 -10.63 4.49 18.75
N LYS A 193 -11.44 5.22 17.97
CA LYS A 193 -10.95 6.02 16.82
C LYS A 193 -10.00 7.14 17.23
N LYS A 194 -10.02 7.57 18.49
CA LYS A 194 -9.12 8.61 19.02
C LYS A 194 -7.78 8.07 19.52
N ASN A 195 -7.65 6.75 19.66
CA ASN A 195 -6.43 6.10 20.10
C ASN A 195 -5.63 5.60 18.90
N VAL A 196 -4.55 6.28 18.54
CA VAL A 196 -3.73 5.95 17.34
C VAL A 196 -3.06 4.59 17.44
N ASP A 197 -2.78 4.08 18.64
CA ASP A 197 -2.24 2.73 18.81
C ASP A 197 -3.18 1.69 18.19
N LEU A 198 -4.50 1.90 18.26
CA LEU A 198 -5.50 1.00 17.68
C LEU A 198 -5.63 1.12 16.16
N TRP A 199 -5.07 2.16 15.54
CA TRP A 199 -5.03 2.30 14.08
C TRP A 199 -3.90 1.49 13.46
N THR A 200 -2.88 1.21 14.26
CA THR A 200 -1.65 0.57 13.79
C THR A 200 -1.42 -0.79 14.47
N ALA A 201 -2.42 -1.30 15.18
CA ALA A 201 -2.42 -2.57 15.91
C ALA A 201 -2.76 -3.75 15.00
#